data_AF-A0A5Q2W0C3-F1
#
_entry.id   AF-A0A5Q2W0C3-F1
#
_cell.length_a   1.000
_cell.length_b   1.000
_cell.length_c   1.000
_cell.angle_alpha   90.00
_cell.angle_beta   90.00
_cell.angle_gamma   90.00
#
_symmetry.space_group_name_H-M   'P 1'
#
loop_
_entity.id
_entity.type
_entity.pdbx_description
1 polymer ?
#
loop_
_entity_poly.entity_id
_entity_poly.type
_entity_poly.pdbx_seq_one_letter_code
_entity_poly.pdbx_strand_id
1 'polypeptide(L)'
;MVAGRVASIAHLVPPGAPTPRTVGEATAQLVAAFDEVVARGVDTRARMALSIDCLDDPELHALLTTDSPIRRTILDQAERLLEGLGVPEPRERAIDLIAIMNGLFFDRLIGHGARGRPADAGAVLGAWLAGVAAARA
;
A
#
# COMPACT_ATOMS: atom_id res chain seq x y z
N MET A 1 20.11 -10.80 9.39
CA MET A 1 20.22 -10.00 8.15
C MET A 1 19.33 -8.77 8.24
N VAL A 2 19.84 -7.59 7.86
CA VAL A 2 19.11 -6.30 7.90
C VAL A 2 17.79 -6.36 7.10
N ALA A 3 17.79 -7.01 5.93
CA ALA A 3 16.59 -7.19 5.10
C ALA A 3 15.41 -7.86 5.84
N GLY A 4 15.68 -8.87 6.68
CA GLY A 4 14.64 -9.55 7.46
C GLY A 4 14.04 -8.68 8.57
N ARG A 5 14.83 -7.73 9.09
CA ARG A 5 14.40 -6.75 10.12
C ARG A 5 13.61 -5.59 9.52
N VAL A 6 13.83 -5.29 8.24
CA VAL A 6 13.11 -4.24 7.50
C VAL A 6 11.75 -4.76 7.01
N ALA A 7 11.67 -6.02 6.58
CA ALA A 7 10.40 -6.65 6.21
C ALA A 7 9.44 -6.84 7.41
N SER A 8 9.97 -7.01 8.64
CA SER A 8 9.15 -7.19 9.85
C SER A 8 8.45 -5.93 10.35
N ILE A 9 8.58 -4.81 9.63
CA ILE A 9 7.95 -3.53 9.95
C ILE A 9 6.93 -3.13 8.87
N ALA A 10 6.90 -3.85 7.74
CA ALA A 10 6.03 -3.58 6.61
C ALA A 10 4.73 -4.37 6.74
N HIS A 11 3.73 -3.73 7.33
CA HIS A 11 2.42 -4.31 7.58
C HIS A 11 1.36 -3.51 6.83
N LEU A 12 0.85 -4.08 5.73
CA LEU A 12 -0.33 -3.59 5.00
C LEU A 12 -1.62 -3.91 5.76
N VAL A 13 -1.57 -4.94 6.62
CA VAL A 13 -2.61 -5.32 7.57
C VAL A 13 -1.95 -5.48 8.94
N PRO A 14 -2.57 -5.03 10.04
CA PRO A 14 -1.99 -5.18 11.38
C PRO A 14 -1.59 -6.65 11.66
N PRO A 15 -0.41 -6.91 12.25
CA PRO A 15 0.01 -8.26 12.60
C PRO A 15 -1.02 -8.98 13.46
N GLY A 16 -1.48 -10.15 13.01
CA GLY A 16 -2.48 -10.94 13.74
C GLY A 16 -3.94 -10.49 13.56
N ALA A 17 -4.21 -9.47 12.74
CA ALA A 17 -5.58 -9.15 12.36
C ALA A 17 -6.19 -10.31 11.54
N PRO A 18 -7.48 -10.61 11.73
CA PRO A 18 -8.16 -11.63 10.94
C PRO A 18 -8.22 -11.22 9.47
N THR A 19 -8.08 -12.19 8.57
CA THR A 19 -8.31 -11.97 7.14
C THR A 19 -9.70 -11.38 6.93
N PRO A 20 -9.82 -10.19 6.31
CA PRO A 20 -11.11 -9.55 6.11
C PRO A 20 -11.95 -10.39 5.14
N ARG A 21 -13.25 -10.50 5.42
CA ARG A 21 -14.21 -11.25 4.60
C ARG A 21 -15.18 -10.34 3.86
N THR A 22 -15.19 -9.05 4.21
CA THR A 22 -16.03 -8.04 3.57
C THR A 22 -15.20 -6.84 3.12
N VAL A 23 -15.72 -6.10 2.13
CA VAL A 23 -15.09 -4.84 1.67
C VAL A 23 -14.96 -3.83 2.80
N GLY A 24 -15.96 -3.75 3.69
CA GLY A 24 -15.92 -2.84 4.84
C GLY A 24 -14.78 -3.16 5.81
N GLU A 25 -14.62 -4.44 6.17
CA GLU A 25 -13.51 -4.90 7.03
C GLU A 25 -12.15 -4.62 6.39
N ALA A 26 -11.99 -4.97 5.10
CA ALA A 26 -10.75 -4.73 4.37
C ALA A 26 -10.41 -3.24 4.29
N THR A 27 -11.41 -2.40 4.01
CA THR A 27 -11.24 -0.94 3.97
C THR A 27 -10.77 -0.40 5.32
N ALA A 28 -11.42 -0.82 6.41
CA ALA A 28 -11.05 -0.37 7.76
C ALA A 28 -9.62 -0.79 8.13
N GLN A 29 -9.21 -2.02 7.80
CA GLN A 29 -7.85 -2.51 8.04
C GLN A 29 -6.80 -1.72 7.23
N LEU A 30 -7.08 -1.48 5.94
CA LEU A 30 -6.18 -0.70 5.07
C LEU A 30 -6.06 0.76 5.51
N VAL A 31 -7.16 1.39 5.93
CA VAL A 31 -7.13 2.76 6.46
C VAL A 31 -6.30 2.85 7.74
N ALA A 32 -6.45 1.88 8.65
CA ALA A 32 -5.64 1.83 9.87
C ALA A 32 -4.14 1.71 9.55
N ALA A 33 -3.78 0.81 8.62
CA ALA A 33 -2.39 0.67 8.17
C ALA A 33 -1.87 1.92 7.46
N PHE A 34 -2.71 2.56 6.64
CA PHE A 34 -2.40 3.81 5.96
C PHE A 34 -2.09 4.94 6.95
N ASP A 35 -2.94 5.14 7.95
CA ASP A 35 -2.74 6.18 8.96
C ASP A 35 -1.49 5.92 9.81
N GLU A 36 -1.17 4.65 10.11
CA GLU A 36 0.07 4.29 10.81
C GLU A 36 1.32 4.67 10.01
N VAL A 37 1.36 4.38 8.71
CA VAL A 37 2.48 4.75 7.83
C VAL A 37 2.58 6.26 7.69
N VAL A 38 1.45 6.96 7.57
CA VAL A 38 1.42 8.43 7.49
C VAL A 38 1.97 9.06 8.77
N ALA A 39 1.60 8.54 9.95
CA ALA A 39 2.10 9.02 11.23
C ALA A 39 3.62 8.90 11.36
N ARG A 40 4.24 7.93 10.66
CA ARG A 40 5.69 7.72 10.60
C ARG A 40 6.31 8.15 9.27
N GLY A 41 5.66 9.06 8.54
CA GLY A 41 5.94 9.36 7.13
C GLY A 41 7.30 9.97 6.77
N VAL A 42 8.28 10.05 7.67
CA VAL A 42 9.66 10.47 7.33
C VAL A 42 10.28 9.50 6.32
N ASP A 43 10.23 8.20 6.62
CA ASP A 43 10.84 7.17 5.76
C ASP A 43 10.12 7.09 4.40
N THR A 44 8.80 7.22 4.39
CA THR A 44 8.00 7.25 3.15
C THR A 44 8.37 8.44 2.28
N ARG A 45 8.54 9.64 2.86
CA ARG A 45 8.97 10.83 2.12
C ARG A 45 10.40 10.68 1.59
N ALA A 46 11.32 10.14 2.41
CA ALA A 46 12.69 9.88 1.98
C ALA A 46 12.73 8.89 0.81
N ARG A 47 11.98 7.79 0.89
CA ARG A 47 11.86 6.82 -0.22
C ARG A 47 11.31 7.47 -1.48
N MET A 48 10.30 8.32 -1.38
CA MET A 48 9.72 9.03 -2.53
C MET A 48 10.73 9.99 -3.17
N ALA A 49 11.44 10.79 -2.38
CA ALA A 49 12.48 11.69 -2.87
C ALA A 49 13.62 10.90 -3.56
N LEU A 50 14.14 9.87 -2.90
CA LEU A 50 15.21 9.03 -3.45
C LEU A 50 14.79 8.29 -4.72
N SER A 51 13.53 7.89 -4.85
CA SER A 51 13.04 7.24 -6.07
C SER A 51 13.08 8.19 -7.27
N ILE A 52 12.94 9.51 -7.05
CA ILE A 52 13.08 10.53 -8.08
C ILE A 52 14.56 10.78 -8.38
N ASP A 53 15.37 11.00 -7.33
CA ASP A 53 16.80 11.30 -7.48
C ASP A 53 17.58 10.17 -8.15
N CYS A 54 17.16 8.91 -7.93
CA CYS A 54 17.77 7.73 -8.52
C CYS A 54 17.13 7.29 -9.84
N LEU A 55 16.21 8.06 -10.45
CA LEU A 55 15.47 7.61 -11.64
C LEU A 55 16.38 7.20 -12.81
N ASP A 56 17.50 7.89 -12.99
CA ASP A 56 18.50 7.61 -14.04
C ASP A 56 19.57 6.58 -13.62
N ASP A 57 19.51 6.08 -12.38
CA ASP A 57 20.35 4.99 -11.87
C ASP A 57 19.49 3.71 -11.72
N PRO A 58 19.50 2.79 -12.70
CA PRO A 58 18.60 1.65 -12.71
C PRO A 58 18.86 0.67 -11.56
N GLU A 59 20.09 0.58 -11.06
CA GLU A 59 20.45 -0.31 -9.95
C GLU A 59 19.88 0.23 -8.64
N LEU A 60 20.12 1.52 -8.34
CA LEU A 60 19.59 2.15 -7.13
C LEU A 60 18.07 2.28 -7.17
N HIS A 61 17.50 2.61 -8.32
CA HIS A 61 16.06 2.69 -8.49
C HIS A 61 15.39 1.33 -8.22
N ALA A 62 15.96 0.23 -8.71
CA ALA A 62 15.44 -1.12 -8.47
C ALA A 62 15.42 -1.48 -6.98
N LEU A 63 16.49 -1.16 -6.23
CA LEU A 63 16.57 -1.40 -4.79
C LEU A 63 15.49 -0.66 -3.99
N LEU A 64 15.08 0.53 -4.44
CA LEU A 64 14.03 1.33 -3.82
C LEU A 64 12.61 0.89 -4.24
N THR A 65 12.48 0.19 -5.38
CA THR A 65 11.20 -0.13 -6.01
C THR A 65 11.02 -1.64 -6.19
N THR A 66 11.36 -2.19 -7.35
CA THR A 66 11.04 -3.55 -7.79
C THR A 66 11.67 -4.63 -6.93
N ASP A 67 12.93 -4.44 -6.52
CA ASP A 67 13.72 -5.41 -5.76
C ASP A 67 13.63 -5.23 -4.25
N SER A 68 12.87 -4.21 -3.80
CA SER A 68 12.66 -3.93 -2.40
C SER A 68 12.06 -5.16 -1.68
N PRO A 69 12.71 -5.68 -0.62
CA PRO A 69 12.15 -6.78 0.18
C PRO A 69 10.80 -6.42 0.81
N ILE A 70 10.60 -5.14 1.14
CA ILE A 70 9.33 -4.60 1.64
C ILE A 70 8.23 -4.80 0.60
N ARG A 71 8.52 -4.47 -0.67
CA ARG A 71 7.54 -4.59 -1.75
C ARG A 71 7.02 -6.01 -1.90
N ARG A 72 7.89 -7.02 -1.83
CA ARG A 72 7.48 -8.43 -1.88
C ARG A 72 6.52 -8.79 -0.73
N THR A 73 6.89 -8.43 0.50
CA THR A 73 6.04 -8.70 1.68
C THR A 73 4.68 -8.00 1.58
N ILE A 74 4.65 -6.75 1.11
CA ILE A 74 3.41 -5.99 0.94
C ILE A 74 2.54 -6.60 -0.17
N LEU A 75 3.13 -7.03 -1.29
CA LEU A 75 2.43 -7.71 -2.37
C LEU A 75 1.77 -9.00 -1.88
N ASP A 76 2.52 -9.86 -1.16
CA ASP A 76 1.98 -11.12 -0.63
C ASP A 76 0.82 -10.88 0.35
N GLN A 77 0.89 -9.82 1.17
CA GLN A 77 -0.19 -9.45 2.09
C GLN A 77 -1.42 -8.92 1.35
N ALA A 78 -1.22 -8.07 0.34
CA ALA A 78 -2.29 -7.52 -0.49
C ALA A 78 -2.99 -8.62 -1.29
N GLU A 79 -2.24 -9.55 -1.87
CA GLU A 79 -2.79 -10.70 -2.60
C GLU A 79 -3.70 -11.55 -1.69
N ARG A 80 -3.23 -11.92 -0.50
CA ARG A 80 -4.04 -12.70 0.46
C ARG A 80 -5.30 -11.98 0.93
N LEU A 81 -5.22 -10.66 1.13
CA LEU A 81 -6.39 -9.85 1.46
C LEU A 81 -7.42 -9.90 0.33
N LEU A 82 -6.98 -9.77 -0.92
CA LEU A 82 -7.85 -9.78 -2.10
C LEU A 82 -8.42 -11.17 -2.40
N GLU A 83 -7.63 -12.22 -2.18
CA GLU A 83 -8.08 -13.62 -2.20
C GLU A 83 -9.21 -13.86 -1.18
N GLY A 84 -9.06 -13.35 0.04
CA GLY A 84 -10.08 -13.45 1.09
C GLY A 84 -11.42 -12.81 0.72
N LEU A 85 -11.40 -11.80 -0.16
CA LEU A 85 -12.58 -11.14 -0.71
C LEU A 85 -13.11 -11.82 -1.99
N GLY A 86 -12.37 -12.79 -2.53
CA GLY A 86 -12.69 -13.48 -3.78
C GLY A 86 -12.52 -12.60 -5.03
N VAL A 87 -11.61 -11.63 -4.98
CA VAL A 87 -11.31 -10.75 -6.12
C VAL A 87 -10.62 -11.57 -7.24
N PRO A 88 -11.05 -11.43 -8.51
CA PRO A 88 -10.37 -12.09 -9.63
C PRO A 88 -8.96 -11.53 -9.84
N GLU A 89 -8.03 -12.40 -10.22
CA GLU A 89 -6.63 -12.05 -10.49
C GLU A 89 -5.97 -11.29 -9.31
N PRO A 90 -6.02 -11.84 -8.07
CA PRO A 90 -5.67 -11.11 -6.85
C PRO A 90 -4.23 -10.58 -6.86
N ARG A 91 -3.31 -11.27 -7.55
CA ARG A 91 -1.93 -10.82 -7.74
C ARG A 91 -1.80 -9.54 -8.55
N GLU A 92 -2.51 -9.44 -9.67
CA GLU A 92 -2.50 -8.22 -10.50
C GLU A 92 -3.19 -7.07 -9.74
N ARG A 93 -4.31 -7.37 -9.05
CA ARG A 93 -5.02 -6.40 -8.22
C ARG A 93 -4.22 -5.94 -6.99
N ALA A 94 -3.29 -6.75 -6.49
CA ALA A 94 -2.37 -6.34 -5.45
C ALA A 94 -1.41 -5.24 -5.93
N ILE A 95 -0.99 -5.28 -7.20
CA ILE A 95 -0.15 -4.23 -7.80
C ILE A 95 -0.95 -2.92 -7.87
N ASP A 96 -2.19 -2.99 -8.34
CA ASP A 96 -3.11 -1.84 -8.40
C ASP A 96 -3.32 -1.21 -7.00
N LEU A 97 -3.59 -2.03 -5.98
CA LEU A 97 -3.79 -1.57 -4.61
C LEU A 97 -2.56 -0.80 -4.08
N ILE A 98 -1.36 -1.34 -4.31
CA ILE A 98 -0.12 -0.69 -3.88
C ILE A 98 0.08 0.64 -4.62
N ALA A 99 -0.25 0.71 -5.90
CA ALA A 99 -0.19 1.95 -6.67
C ALA A 99 -1.14 3.02 -6.10
N ILE A 100 -2.39 2.63 -5.78
CA ILE A 100 -3.39 3.51 -5.16
C ILE A 100 -2.91 4.00 -3.79
N MET A 101 -2.39 3.11 -2.95
CA MET A 101 -1.83 3.46 -1.65
C MET A 101 -0.65 4.43 -1.78
N ASN A 102 0.27 4.20 -2.72
CA ASN A 102 1.37 5.14 -2.99
C ASN A 102 0.86 6.53 -3.40
N GLY A 103 -0.19 6.60 -4.23
CA GLY A 103 -0.83 7.86 -4.60
C GLY A 103 -1.45 8.58 -3.39
N LEU A 104 -2.16 7.85 -2.53
CA LEU A 104 -2.72 8.40 -1.29
C LEU A 104 -1.64 8.85 -0.31
N PHE A 105 -0.53 8.11 -0.20
CA PHE A 105 0.62 8.52 0.62
C PHE A 105 1.25 9.78 0.07
N PHE A 106 1.40 9.89 -1.26
CA PHE A 106 1.92 11.09 -1.88
C PHE A 106 1.01 12.28 -1.59
N ASP A 107 -0.30 12.17 -1.82
CA ASP A 107 -1.26 13.23 -1.49
C ASP A 107 -1.14 13.68 -0.04
N ARG A 108 -1.14 12.73 0.90
CA ARG A 108 -1.15 13.00 2.34
C ARG A 108 0.15 13.61 2.85
N LEU A 109 1.30 13.16 2.35
CA LEU A 109 2.62 13.49 2.92
C LEU A 109 3.34 14.61 2.18
N ILE A 110 3.04 14.82 0.90
CA ILE A 110 3.81 15.71 0.01
C ILE A 110 2.88 16.62 -0.79
N GLY A 111 1.82 16.04 -1.37
CA GLY A 111 0.92 16.67 -2.32
C GLY A 111 -0.11 17.60 -1.67
N HIS A 112 -1.34 17.59 -2.23
CA HIS A 112 -2.36 18.56 -1.85
C HIS A 112 -2.81 18.38 -0.39
N GLY A 113 -2.90 17.15 0.09
CA GLY A 113 -3.23 16.83 1.48
C GLY A 113 -2.27 17.39 2.54
N ALA A 114 -1.04 17.78 2.17
CA ALA A 114 -0.10 18.39 3.11
C ALA A 114 -0.40 19.88 3.41
N ARG A 115 -1.10 20.59 2.50
CA ARG A 115 -1.41 22.03 2.63
C ARG A 115 -2.89 22.37 2.43
N GLY A 116 -3.68 21.42 1.97
CA GLY A 116 -5.10 21.57 1.65
C GLY A 116 -5.93 20.45 2.30
N ARG A 117 -7.07 20.13 1.69
CA ARG A 117 -7.91 19.01 2.15
C ARG A 117 -7.35 17.71 1.56
N PRO A 118 -6.90 16.75 2.38
CA PRO A 118 -6.44 15.47 1.86
C PRO A 118 -7.58 14.66 1.26
N ALA A 119 -7.25 13.76 0.34
CA ALA A 119 -8.18 12.73 -0.10
C ALA A 119 -8.67 11.87 1.08
N ASP A 120 -9.94 11.49 1.03
CA ASP A 120 -10.52 10.52 1.95
C ASP A 120 -10.07 9.12 1.53
N ALA A 121 -9.04 8.62 2.21
CA ALA A 121 -8.47 7.30 1.92
C ALA A 121 -9.49 6.17 2.07
N GLY A 122 -10.38 6.26 3.05
CA GLY A 122 -11.42 5.24 3.27
C GLY A 122 -12.43 5.21 2.13
N ALA A 123 -12.88 6.37 1.67
CA ALA A 123 -13.78 6.46 0.53
C ALA A 123 -13.12 5.94 -0.76
N VAL A 124 -11.86 6.31 -1.02
CA VAL A 124 -11.12 5.86 -2.21
C VAL A 124 -10.88 4.36 -2.19
N LEU A 125 -10.35 3.82 -1.09
CA LEU A 125 -10.03 2.39 -0.97
C LEU A 125 -11.31 1.54 -0.98
N GLY A 126 -12.35 1.97 -0.27
CA GLY A 126 -13.63 1.27 -0.24
C GLY A 126 -14.32 1.22 -1.61
N ALA A 127 -14.29 2.33 -2.36
CA ALA A 127 -14.85 2.37 -3.71
C ALA A 127 -14.08 1.45 -4.67
N TRP A 128 -12.74 1.47 -4.62
CA TRP A 128 -11.92 0.59 -5.45
C TRP A 128 -12.13 -0.89 -5.11
N LEU A 129 -12.10 -1.25 -3.82
CA LEU A 129 -12.34 -2.62 -3.36
C LEU A 129 -13.73 -3.13 -3.77
N ALA A 130 -14.77 -2.29 -3.63
CA ALA A 130 -16.11 -2.63 -4.08
C ALA A 130 -16.15 -2.89 -5.59
N GLY A 131 -15.46 -2.06 -6.38
CA GLY A 131 -15.38 -2.22 -7.83
C GLY A 131 -14.71 -3.52 -8.26
N VAL A 132 -13.55 -3.85 -7.70
CA VAL A 132 -12.82 -5.08 -8.05
C VAL A 132 -13.50 -6.34 -7.51
N ALA A 133 -14.20 -6.26 -6.37
CA ALA A 133 -14.99 -7.36 -5.84
C ALA A 133 -16.28 -7.59 -6.62
N ALA A 134 -16.89 -6.54 -7.19
CA ALA A 134 -18.09 -6.65 -8.03
C ALA A 134 -17.81 -7.24 -9.42
N ALA A 135 -16.59 -7.10 -9.93
CA ALA A 135 -16.13 -7.74 -11.17
C ALA A 135 -16.08 -9.29 -11.10
N ARG A 136 -16.51 -9.87 -9.97
CA ARG A 136 -16.80 -11.30 -9.81
C ARG A 136 -17.98 -11.82 -10.65
N ALA A 137 -18.75 -10.94 -11.29
CA ALA A 137 -19.98 -11.26 -12.00
C ALA A 137 -19.75 -11.53 -13.50
#